data_AF-A0AAE1Q040-F1
#
_entry.id   AF-A0AAE1Q040-F1
#
_cell.length_a   1.000
_cell.length_b   1.000
_cell.length_c   1.000
_cell.angle_alpha   90.00
_cell.angle_beta   90.00
_cell.angle_gamma   90.00
#
_symmetry.space_group_name_H-M   'P 1'
#
loop_
_entity.id
_entity.type
_entity.pdbx_description
1 polymer ?
#
loop_
_entity_poly.entity_id
_entity_poly.type
_entity_poly.pdbx_seq_one_letter_code
_entity_poly.pdbx_strand_id
1 'polypeptide(L)'
;MTDYFSKFPVAAPLKRKTAAEVAHFFLEAICDFGCVETLITDQGREFVNQLNDILCEKLQINHRIASPYHPQTNGLQERFNQTLESDGRQAFNHEF
;
A
#
# COMPACT_ATOMS: atom_id res chain seq x y z
N MET A 1 1.42 -1.24 2.16
CA MET A 1 2.56 -0.41 1.75
C MET A 1 3.82 -1.02 2.31
N THR A 2 4.94 -1.01 1.61
CA THR A 2 6.20 -1.58 2.11
C THR A 2 7.31 -0.59 1.84
N ASP A 3 8.10 -0.24 2.87
CA ASP A 3 9.32 0.53 2.66
C ASP A 3 10.34 -0.32 1.88
N TYR A 4 10.82 0.21 0.76
CA TYR A 4 11.71 -0.52 -0.11
C TYR A 4 13.11 -0.70 0.49
N PHE A 5 13.57 0.21 1.36
CA PHE A 5 14.90 0.12 1.96
C PHE A 5 14.93 -0.89 3.11
N SER A 6 14.14 -0.66 4.16
CA SER A 6 14.10 -1.53 5.34
C SER A 6 13.34 -2.83 5.12
N LYS A 7 12.56 -2.92 4.04
CA LYS A 7 11.59 -4.01 3.80
C LYS A 7 10.49 -4.06 4.86
N PHE A 8 10.31 -2.98 5.64
CA PHE A 8 9.28 -2.90 6.66
C PHE A 8 7.88 -2.76 6.03
N PRO A 9 6.95 -3.69 6.31
CA PRO A 9 5.62 -3.61 5.76
C PRO A 9 4.64 -2.90 6.69
N VAL A 10 3.73 -2.13 6.09
CA VAL A 10 2.61 -1.44 6.73
C VAL A 10 1.32 -1.92 6.07
N ALA A 11 0.41 -2.47 6.86
CA ALA A 11 -0.89 -2.94 6.39
C ALA A 11 -1.98 -2.54 7.38
N ALA A 12 -3.13 -2.15 6.84
CA ALA A 12 -4.35 -1.89 7.60
C ALA A 12 -5.55 -2.53 6.88
N PRO A 13 -6.55 -3.03 7.62
CA PRO A 13 -7.76 -3.55 7.02
C PRO A 13 -8.58 -2.39 6.43
N LEU A 14 -8.89 -2.48 5.13
CA LEU A 14 -9.82 -1.56 4.47
C LEU A 14 -11.19 -2.23 4.33
N LYS A 15 -12.26 -1.49 4.62
CA LYS A 15 -13.63 -2.02 4.44
C LYS A 15 -13.97 -2.09 2.97
N ARG A 16 -13.45 -1.16 2.17
CA ARG A 16 -13.64 -1.05 0.73
C ARG A 16 -12.37 -0.53 0.07
N LYS A 17 -12.08 -1.02 -1.14
CA LYS A 17 -10.98 -0.51 -1.97
C LYS A 17 -11.35 0.79 -2.70
N THR A 18 -11.88 1.78 -1.98
CA THR A 18 -12.20 3.08 -2.58
C THR A 18 -10.98 3.99 -2.56
N ALA A 19 -10.92 4.94 -3.49
CA ALA A 19 -9.89 5.97 -3.50
C ALA A 19 -9.75 6.72 -2.15
N ALA A 20 -10.87 7.01 -1.49
CA ALA A 20 -10.88 7.70 -0.20
C ALA A 20 -10.29 6.88 0.93
N GLU A 21 -10.65 5.59 1.02
CA GLU A 21 -10.08 4.70 2.05
C GLU A 21 -8.58 4.47 1.82
N VAL A 22 -8.14 4.35 0.56
CA VAL A 22 -6.72 4.21 0.21
C VAL A 22 -5.94 5.49 0.51
N ALA A 23 -6.45 6.66 0.15
CA ALA A 23 -5.79 7.93 0.45
C ALA A 23 -5.68 8.18 1.96
N HIS A 24 -6.71 7.81 2.73
CA HIS A 24 -6.67 7.88 4.19
C HIS A 24 -5.58 6.97 4.76
N PHE A 25 -5.51 5.72 4.30
CA PHE A 25 -4.46 4.79 4.70
C PHE A 25 -3.05 5.32 4.37
N PHE A 26 -2.84 5.90 3.19
CA PHE A 26 -1.55 6.51 2.85
C PHE A 26 -1.20 7.64 3.81
N LEU A 27 -2.14 8.54 4.11
CA LEU A 27 -1.92 9.63 5.04
C LEU A 27 -1.55 9.12 6.43
N GLU A 28 -2.31 8.16 6.98
CA GLU A 28 -2.01 7.56 8.29
C GLU A 28 -0.62 6.92 8.31
N ALA A 29 -0.31 6.10 7.31
CA ALA A 29 0.98 5.45 7.23
C ALA A 29 2.15 6.45 7.10
N ILE A 30 1.96 7.55 6.38
CA ILE A 30 2.96 8.62 6.25
C ILE A 30 3.11 9.39 7.58
N CYS A 31 2.02 9.62 8.31
CA CYS A 31 2.07 10.26 9.62
C CYS A 31 2.80 9.40 10.65
N ASP A 32 2.59 8.08 10.64
CA ASP A 32 3.17 7.17 11.64
C ASP A 32 4.63 6.80 11.33
N PHE A 33 4.96 6.59 10.06
CA PHE A 33 6.27 6.04 9.65
C PHE A 33 7.15 7.03 8.89
N GLY A 34 6.64 8.22 8.58
CA GLY A 34 7.35 9.29 7.87
C GLY A 34 7.00 9.40 6.39
N CYS A 35 7.32 10.55 5.80
CA CYS A 35 7.06 10.83 4.39
C CYS A 35 8.03 10.07 3.48
N VAL A 36 7.51 9.56 2.37
CA VAL A 36 8.27 8.86 1.33
C VAL A 36 8.59 9.79 0.17
N GLU A 37 9.76 9.67 -0.43
CA GLU A 37 10.09 10.43 -1.65
C GLU A 37 9.28 9.95 -2.86
N THR A 38 9.07 8.64 -2.96
CA THR A 38 8.38 8.01 -4.09
C THR A 38 7.40 6.96 -3.59
N LEU A 39 6.16 7.06 -4.05
CA LEU A 39 5.14 6.04 -3.85
C LEU A 39 4.96 5.26 -5.15
N ILE A 40 5.06 3.94 -5.11
CA ILE A 40 4.86 3.08 -6.29
C ILE A 40 3.60 2.25 -6.09
N THR A 41 2.64 2.35 -7.02
CA THR A 41 1.41 1.56 -7.02
C THR A 41 1.19 0.91 -8.38
N ASP A 42 0.29 -0.07 -8.47
CA ASP A 42 -0.21 -0.55 -9.75
C ASP A 42 -1.22 0.46 -10.37
N GLN A 43 -1.81 0.08 -11.52
CA GLN A 43 -2.78 0.86 -12.28
C GLN A 43 -4.22 0.78 -11.71
N GLY A 44 -4.41 0.27 -10.50
CA GLY A 44 -5.70 0.19 -9.82
C GLY A 44 -6.35 1.57 -9.68
N ARG A 45 -7.68 1.62 -9.89
CA ARG A 45 -8.44 2.89 -9.83
C ARG A 45 -8.48 3.47 -8.42
N GLU A 46 -8.30 2.63 -7.41
CA GLU A 46 -8.15 3.04 -6.02
C GLU A 46 -6.87 3.82 -5.76
N PHE A 47 -5.83 3.64 -6.59
CA PHE A 47 -4.56 4.35 -6.50
C PHE A 47 -4.47 5.51 -7.51
N VAL A 48 -4.94 5.27 -8.74
CA VAL A 48 -4.86 6.23 -9.85
C VAL A 48 -6.15 7.04 -9.93
N ASN A 49 -6.18 8.17 -9.22
CA ASN A 49 -7.31 9.08 -9.16
C ASN A 49 -6.89 10.45 -8.62
N GLN A 50 -7.73 11.45 -8.90
CA GLN A 50 -7.48 12.84 -8.52
C GLN A 50 -7.24 13.05 -7.02
N LEU A 51 -7.87 12.24 -6.15
CA LEU A 51 -7.67 12.38 -4.71
C LEU A 51 -6.24 12.03 -4.30
N ASN A 52 -5.72 10.90 -4.81
CA ASN A 52 -4.35 10.49 -4.54
C ASN A 52 -3.33 11.39 -5.24
N ASP A 53 -3.65 11.92 -6.43
CA ASP A 53 -2.82 12.91 -7.13
C ASP A 53 -2.63 14.17 -6.26
N ILE A 54 -3.73 14.73 -5.74
CA ILE A 54 -3.70 15.90 -4.85
C ILE A 54 -2.94 15.59 -3.56
N LEU A 55 -3.18 14.43 -2.95
CA LEU A 55 -2.48 14.01 -1.73
C LEU A 55 -0.96 13.97 -1.95
N CYS A 56 -0.52 13.32 -3.02
CA CYS A 56 0.90 13.19 -3.34
C CYS A 56 1.51 14.56 -3.67
N GLU A 57 0.81 15.42 -4.41
CA GLU A 57 1.25 16.79 -4.69
C GLU A 57 1.46 17.60 -3.39
N LYS A 58 0.50 17.54 -2.47
CA LYS A 58 0.58 18.28 -1.19
C LYS A 58 1.69 17.78 -0.28
N LEU A 59 1.99 16.49 -0.33
CA LEU A 59 3.05 15.87 0.46
C LEU A 59 4.40 15.84 -0.28
N GLN A 60 4.47 16.40 -1.49
CA GLN A 60 5.65 16.39 -2.37
C GLN A 60 6.18 14.97 -2.67
N ILE A 61 5.26 14.02 -2.79
CA ILE A 61 5.54 12.62 -3.08
C ILE A 61 5.50 12.40 -4.60
N ASN A 62 6.54 11.77 -5.13
CA ASN A 62 6.56 11.32 -6.52
C ASN A 62 5.74 10.03 -6.66
N HIS A 63 4.50 10.12 -7.12
CA HIS A 63 3.67 8.94 -7.38
C HIS A 63 4.02 8.33 -8.73
N ARG A 64 4.57 7.11 -8.71
CA ARG A 64 4.93 6.34 -9.90
C ARG A 64 3.99 5.15 -10.05
N ILE A 65 3.47 4.99 -11.26
CA ILE A 65 2.60 3.86 -11.59
C ILE A 65 3.46 2.75 -12.20
N ALA A 66 3.43 1.57 -11.59
CA ALA A 66 4.15 0.41 -12.06
C ALA A 66 3.61 -0.04 -13.43
N SER A 67 4.52 -0.36 -14.35
CA SER A 67 4.15 -1.03 -15.60
C SER A 67 3.63 -2.44 -15.29
N PRO A 68 2.79 -3.05 -16.16
CA PRO A 68 2.18 -4.36 -15.92
C PRO A 68 3.14 -5.54 -15.67
N TYR A 69 4.45 -5.34 -15.68
CA TYR A 69 5.46 -6.39 -15.44
C TYR A 69 6.68 -5.81 -14.71
N HIS A 70 6.56 -5.58 -13.39
CA HIS A 70 7.69 -5.33 -12.50
C HIS A 70 7.88 -6.51 -11.52
N PRO A 71 8.40 -7.67 -12.00
CA PRO A 71 8.49 -8.89 -11.19
C PRO A 71 9.32 -8.75 -9.91
N GLN A 72 10.28 -7.81 -9.85
CA GLN A 72 11.08 -7.57 -8.65
C GLN A 72 10.32 -6.81 -7.55
N THR A 73 9.48 -5.83 -7.92
CA THR A 73 8.66 -5.06 -6.97
C THR A 73 7.44 -5.87 -6.53
N ASN A 74 6.80 -6.56 -7.49
CA ASN A 74 5.64 -7.39 -7.22
C ASN A 74 5.99 -8.60 -6.35
N GLY A 75 7.14 -9.25 -6.54
CA GLY A 75 7.49 -10.44 -5.75
C GLY A 75 7.61 -10.19 -4.25
N LEU A 76 8.06 -9.01 -3.82
CA LEU A 76 8.09 -8.65 -2.39
C LEU A 76 6.68 -8.41 -1.85
N GLN A 77 5.86 -7.67 -2.60
CA GLN A 77 4.48 -7.37 -2.24
C GLN A 77 3.60 -8.64 -2.23
N GLU A 78 3.78 -9.54 -3.20
CA GLU A 78 3.09 -10.82 -3.32
C GLU A 78 3.42 -11.73 -2.14
N ARG A 79 4.70 -11.88 -1.77
CA ARG A 79 5.11 -12.68 -0.61
C ARG A 79 4.56 -12.11 0.70
N PHE A 80 4.58 -10.79 0.84
CA PHE A 80 4.02 -10.14 2.02
C PHE A 80 2.51 -10.35 2.11
N ASN A 81 1.78 -10.13 1.02
CA ASN A 81 0.34 -10.38 0.97
C ASN A 81 -0.01 -11.84 1.27
N GLN A 82 0.77 -12.80 0.74
CA GLN A 82 0.60 -14.22 1.04
C GLN A 82 0.82 -14.52 2.53
N THR A 83 1.82 -13.89 3.16
CA THR A 83 2.09 -14.06 4.60
C THR A 83 0.95 -13.48 5.44
N LEU A 84 0.46 -12.30 5.10
CA LEU A 84 -0.70 -11.72 5.79
C LEU A 84 -1.96 -12.58 5.63
N GLU A 85 -2.19 -13.13 4.44
CA GLU A 85 -3.32 -14.03 4.21
C GLU A 85 -3.18 -15.34 5.00
N SER A 86 -1.98 -15.92 5.08
CA SER A 86 -1.74 -17.13 5.86
C SER A 86 -1.95 -16.89 7.35
N ASP A 87 -1.37 -15.80 7.87
CA ASP A 87 -1.38 -15.50 9.30
C ASP A 87 -2.76 -15.06 9.75
N GLY A 88 -3.44 -14.24 8.95
CA GLY A 88 -4.84 -13.85 9.20
C GLY A 88 -5.79 -15.04 9.22
N ARG A 89 -5.60 -16.04 8.33
CA ARG A 89 -6.39 -17.28 8.34
C ARG A 89 -6.11 -18.13 9.58
N GLN A 90 -4.86 -18.22 10.03
CA GLN A 90 -4.53 -18.96 11.24
C GLN A 90 -5.13 -18.31 12.49
N ALA A 91 -5.07 -16.98 12.59
CA ALA A 91 -5.67 -16.25 13.70
C ALA A 91 -7.19 -16.44 13.76
N PHE A 92 -7.88 -16.34 12.62
CA PHE A 92 -9.34 -16.57 12.55
C PHE A 92 -9.74 -18.02 12.85
N ASN A 93 -8.93 -19.01 12.46
CA ASN A 93 -9.22 -20.43 12.71
C ASN A 93 -8.93 -20.87 14.16
N HIS A 94 -8.29 -20.02 14.96
CA HIS A 94 -7.98 -20.32 16.36
C HIS A 94 -8.93 -19.62 17.35
N GLU A 95 -9.83 -18.78 16.85
CA GLU A 95 -10.86 -18.05 17.63
C GLU A 95 -12.29 -18.62 17.48
N PHE A 96 -12.45 -19.77 16.81
CA PHE A 96 -13.73 -20.52 16.72
C PHE A 96 -13.55 -22.03 16.87
#